data_AF-A0A7R8ZUX8-F1
#
_entry.id   AF-A0A7R8ZUX8-F1
#
_cell.length_a   1.000
_cell.length_b   1.000
_cell.length_c   1.000
_cell.angle_alpha   90.00
_cell.angle_beta   90.00
_cell.angle_gamma   90.00
#
_symmetry.space_group_name_H-M   'P 1'
#
loop_
_entity.id
_entity.type
_entity.pdbx_description
1 polymer ?
#
loop_
_entity_poly.entity_id
_entity_poly.type
_entity_poly.pdbx_seq_one_letter_code
_entity_poly.pdbx_strand_id
1 'polypeptide(L)'
;MARFLNHVALARKPSAIREMTKLLQESPPTLISLAGGLPNPDVFPFKGITISLKDGHSWTFEGKALNTALQYSATEGALEMIAERAKYRILAERHPFEPLAFGTTGVFGPSTLKIIEEMAED
;
A
#
# COMPACT_ATOMS: atom_id res chain seq x y z
N MET A 1 -22.87 -10.79 -1.92
CA MET A 1 -21.62 -11.54 -2.23
C MET A 1 -21.10 -12.43 -1.10
N ALA A 2 -21.46 -12.19 0.17
CA ALA A 2 -21.01 -13.02 1.30
C ALA A 2 -21.42 -14.52 1.24
N ARG A 3 -22.49 -14.86 0.51
CA ARG A 3 -22.96 -16.26 0.35
C ARG A 3 -21.96 -17.20 -0.35
N PHE A 4 -20.95 -16.65 -1.03
CA PHE A 4 -19.92 -17.44 -1.72
C PHE A 4 -18.63 -17.58 -0.90
N LEU A 5 -18.56 -16.99 0.31
CA LEU A 5 -17.42 -17.14 1.20
C LEU A 5 -17.54 -18.45 1.99
N ASN A 6 -16.41 -19.15 2.16
CA ASN A 6 -16.39 -20.32 3.03
C ASN A 6 -16.44 -19.92 4.51
N HIS A 7 -16.80 -20.87 5.38
CA HIS A 7 -16.94 -20.64 6.82
C HIS A 7 -15.66 -20.10 7.46
N VAL A 8 -14.49 -20.55 7.00
CA VAL A 8 -13.18 -20.11 7.50
C VAL A 8 -12.93 -18.64 7.20
N ALA A 9 -13.22 -18.18 5.97
CA ALA A 9 -13.05 -16.80 5.56
C ALA A 9 -14.00 -15.87 6.32
N LEU A 10 -15.25 -16.31 6.54
CA LEU A 10 -16.25 -15.53 7.27
C LEU A 10 -15.89 -15.34 8.76
N ALA A 11 -15.17 -16.29 9.35
CA ALA A 11 -14.76 -16.24 10.75
C ALA A 11 -13.51 -15.36 11.02
N ARG A 12 -12.83 -14.86 9.97
CA ARG A 12 -11.63 -14.03 10.14
C ARG A 12 -11.99 -12.67 10.76
N LYS A 13 -11.17 -12.22 11.70
CA LYS A 13 -11.27 -10.90 12.34
C LYS A 13 -10.06 -10.05 11.97
N PRO A 14 -10.23 -8.72 11.80
CA PRO A 14 -9.10 -7.82 11.56
C PRO A 14 -8.14 -7.83 12.76
N SER A 15 -6.85 -7.66 12.48
CA SER A 15 -5.83 -7.57 13.52
C SER A 15 -5.85 -6.16 14.13
N ALA A 16 -6.05 -6.08 15.45
CA ALA A 16 -6.04 -4.80 16.17
C ALA A 16 -4.72 -4.03 15.99
N ILE A 17 -3.59 -4.74 15.97
CA ILE A 17 -2.27 -4.12 15.75
C ILE A 17 -2.19 -3.53 14.34
N ARG A 18 -2.73 -4.21 13.33
CA ARG A 18 -2.73 -3.72 11.95
C ARG A 18 -3.57 -2.46 11.77
N GLU A 19 -4.74 -2.42 12.40
CA GLU A 19 -5.58 -1.22 12.38
C GLU A 19 -4.89 -0.04 13.08
N MET A 20 -4.17 -0.28 14.19
CA MET A 20 -3.35 0.77 14.82
C MET A 20 -2.20 1.24 13.93
N THR A 21 -1.55 0.33 13.19
CA THR A 21 -0.48 0.72 12.24
C THR A 21 -1.01 1.61 11.12
N LYS A 22 -2.23 1.36 10.61
CA LYS A 22 -2.88 2.22 9.62
C LYS A 22 -3.07 3.63 10.14
N LEU A 23 -3.62 3.76 11.36
CA LEU A 23 -3.78 5.06 12.02
C LEU A 23 -2.44 5.76 12.23
N LEU A 24 -1.38 5.03 12.59
CA LEU A 24 -0.05 5.60 12.75
C LEU A 24 0.51 6.15 11.43
N GLN A 25 0.25 5.49 10.30
CA GLN A 25 0.67 5.97 8.98
C GLN A 25 -0.05 7.26 8.56
N GLU A 26 -1.31 7.42 8.94
CA GLU A 26 -2.11 8.63 8.70
C GLU A 26 -1.88 9.72 9.76
N SER A 27 -1.20 9.38 10.88
CA SER A 27 -0.95 10.30 11.99
C SER A 27 0.16 11.30 11.68
N PRO A 28 0.12 12.50 12.30
CA PRO A 28 1.17 13.48 12.14
C PRO A 28 2.52 12.95 12.67
N PRO A 29 3.65 13.40 12.09
CA PRO A 29 5.00 12.93 12.44
C PRO A 29 5.43 13.29 13.87
N THR A 30 4.65 14.11 14.58
CA THR A 30 4.86 14.44 16.00
C THR A 30 4.39 13.33 16.94
N LEU A 31 3.62 12.35 16.45
CA LEU A 31 3.10 11.24 17.24
C LEU A 31 4.17 10.15 17.41
N ILE A 32 4.55 9.88 18.65
CA ILE A 32 5.49 8.80 19.00
C ILE A 32 4.69 7.52 19.29
N SER A 33 4.89 6.48 18.48
CA SER A 33 4.25 5.17 18.69
C SER A 33 5.18 4.20 19.40
N LEU A 34 4.74 3.70 20.56
CA LEU A 34 5.43 2.65 21.32
C LEU A 34 4.81 1.26 21.12
N ALA A 35 3.72 1.16 20.35
CA ALA A 35 2.87 -0.03 20.26
C ALA A 35 3.00 -0.82 18.94
N GLY A 36 3.71 -0.27 17.94
CA GLY A 36 3.67 -0.77 16.57
C GLY A 36 4.60 -1.94 16.23
N GLY A 37 5.61 -2.23 17.06
CA GLY A 37 6.60 -3.28 16.78
C GLY A 37 7.35 -3.08 15.45
N LEU A 38 7.49 -1.83 15.00
CA LEU A 38 8.17 -1.47 13.76
C LEU A 38 9.69 -1.47 13.99
N PRO A 39 10.47 -2.33 13.30
CA PRO A 39 11.93 -2.33 13.42
C PRO A 39 12.54 -0.99 13.01
N ASN A 40 13.67 -0.61 13.60
CA ASN A 40 14.42 0.58 13.19
C ASN A 40 14.92 0.42 11.74
N PRO A 41 14.61 1.33 10.80
CA PRO A 41 15.12 1.23 9.43
C PRO A 41 16.65 1.17 9.31
N ASP A 42 17.39 1.71 10.27
CA ASP A 42 18.87 1.68 10.23
C ASP A 42 19.45 0.27 10.38
N VAL A 43 18.65 -0.71 10.87
CA VAL A 43 19.09 -2.10 10.98
C VAL A 43 18.85 -2.90 9.69
N PHE A 44 18.23 -2.30 8.68
CA PHE A 44 18.02 -2.97 7.40
C PHE A 44 19.36 -3.15 6.66
N PRO A 45 19.71 -4.37 6.22
CA PRO A 45 21.03 -4.67 5.65
C PRO A 45 21.15 -4.24 4.17
N PHE A 46 20.52 -3.13 3.78
CA PHE A 46 20.52 -2.63 2.40
C PHE A 46 20.77 -1.12 2.38
N LYS A 47 21.84 -0.71 1.71
CA LYS A 47 22.15 0.71 1.50
C LYS A 47 21.44 1.30 0.28
N GLY A 48 21.29 0.48 -0.76
CA GLY A 48 20.73 0.89 -2.04
C GLY A 48 20.40 -0.31 -2.91
N ILE A 49 19.42 -0.15 -3.80
CA ILE A 49 19.05 -1.14 -4.82
C ILE A 49 18.97 -0.44 -6.16
N THR A 50 19.75 -0.90 -7.13
CA THR A 50 19.66 -0.43 -8.52
C THR A 50 19.07 -1.52 -9.40
N ILE A 51 18.02 -1.19 -10.13
CA ILE A 51 17.34 -2.06 -11.08
C ILE A 51 17.66 -1.56 -12.48
N SER A 52 18.29 -2.41 -13.31
CA SER A 52 18.60 -2.10 -14.70
C SER A 52 17.61 -2.82 -15.64
N LEU A 53 17.01 -2.07 -16.56
CA LEU A 53 16.09 -2.60 -17.55
C LEU A 53 16.75 -2.83 -18.90
N LYS A 54 16.11 -3.67 -19.71
CA LYS A 54 16.58 -4.05 -21.05
C LYS A 54 16.59 -2.90 -22.05
N ASP A 55 15.82 -1.86 -21.79
CA ASP A 55 15.75 -0.64 -22.60
C ASP A 55 16.85 0.38 -22.25
N GLY A 56 17.75 0.03 -21.33
CA GLY A 56 18.87 0.87 -20.91
C GLY A 56 18.53 1.83 -19.75
N HIS A 57 17.28 1.87 -19.29
CA HIS A 57 16.92 2.65 -18.11
C HIS A 57 17.41 1.97 -16.83
N SER A 58 17.67 2.78 -15.80
CA SER A 58 17.99 2.28 -14.47
C SER A 58 17.28 3.10 -13.40
N TRP A 59 16.81 2.41 -12.36
CA TRP A 59 16.18 3.02 -11.19
C TRP A 59 16.97 2.66 -9.95
N THR A 60 17.26 3.66 -9.13
CA THR A 60 18.01 3.48 -7.88
C THR A 60 17.13 3.87 -6.70
N PHE A 61 16.98 2.94 -5.77
CA PHE A 61 16.27 3.12 -4.49
C PHE A 61 17.29 3.25 -3.38
N GLU A 62 17.32 4.39 -2.70
CA GLU A 62 18.25 4.67 -1.60
C GLU A 62 17.56 5.47 -0.48
N GLY A 63 18.17 5.45 0.72
CA GLY A 63 17.76 6.28 1.85
C GLY A 63 16.31 6.04 2.29
N LYS A 64 15.55 7.14 2.47
CA LYS A 64 14.19 7.09 3.04
C LYS A 64 13.20 6.30 2.18
N ALA A 65 13.36 6.32 0.85
CA ALA A 65 12.49 5.59 -0.06
C ALA A 65 12.67 4.07 0.12
N LEU A 66 13.93 3.61 0.19
CA LEU A 66 14.25 2.21 0.44
C LEU A 66 13.80 1.77 1.85
N ASN A 67 14.01 2.61 2.86
CA ASN A 67 13.58 2.34 4.23
C ASN A 67 12.06 2.17 4.33
N THR A 68 11.30 3.02 3.65
CA THR A 68 9.83 2.92 3.62
C THR A 68 9.38 1.66 2.88
N ALA A 69 10.04 1.31 1.77
CA ALA A 69 9.72 0.13 0.98
C ALA A 69 9.98 -1.19 1.72
N LEU A 70 11.01 -1.24 2.55
CA LEU A 70 11.37 -2.42 3.36
C LEU A 70 10.56 -2.52 4.67
N GLN A 71 9.98 -1.41 5.12
CA GLN A 71 9.22 -1.37 6.36
C GLN A 71 7.83 -2.00 6.20
N TYR A 72 7.28 -2.53 7.30
CA TYR A 72 5.89 -2.98 7.33
C TYR A 72 4.93 -1.87 6.89
N SER A 73 4.05 -2.21 5.95
CA SER A 73 3.04 -1.32 5.40
C SER A 73 1.64 -1.95 5.45
N ALA A 74 0.67 -1.25 4.86
CA ALA A 74 -0.68 -1.74 4.68
C ALA A 74 -0.69 -3.07 3.91
N THR A 75 -1.63 -3.96 4.23
CA THR A 75 -1.68 -5.31 3.61
C THR A 75 -2.08 -5.23 2.14
N GLU A 76 -2.80 -4.17 1.81
CA GLU A 76 -3.29 -3.81 0.50
C GLU A 76 -2.13 -3.54 -0.49
N GLY A 77 -0.97 -3.09 0.02
CA GLY A 77 0.22 -2.73 -0.75
C GLY A 77 0.63 -1.26 -0.53
N ALA A 78 1.74 -0.87 -1.15
CA ALA A 78 2.15 0.54 -1.19
C ALA A 78 1.17 1.37 -2.03
N LEU A 79 0.79 2.55 -1.54
CA LEU A 79 -0.23 3.40 -2.16
C LEU A 79 0.10 3.77 -3.62
N GLU A 80 1.36 4.07 -3.91
CA GLU A 80 1.84 4.40 -5.26
C GLU A 80 1.57 3.25 -6.25
N MET A 81 1.94 2.02 -5.86
CA MET A 81 1.76 0.84 -6.70
C MET A 81 0.28 0.49 -6.90
N ILE A 82 -0.51 0.72 -5.86
CA ILE A 82 -1.96 0.55 -5.87
C ILE A 82 -2.61 1.52 -6.88
N ALA A 83 -2.25 2.79 -6.83
CA ALA A 83 -2.79 3.83 -7.71
C ALA A 83 -2.43 3.55 -9.17
N GLU A 84 -1.18 3.20 -9.45
CA GLU A 84 -0.73 2.83 -10.79
C GLU A 84 -1.49 1.61 -11.33
N ARG A 85 -1.66 0.57 -10.51
CA ARG A 85 -2.43 -0.62 -10.90
C ARG A 85 -3.88 -0.25 -11.25
N ALA A 86 -4.52 0.64 -10.48
CA ALA A 86 -5.88 1.09 -10.77
C ALA A 86 -5.96 1.86 -12.09
N LYS A 87 -5.00 2.77 -12.33
CA LYS A 87 -4.88 3.53 -13.59
C LYS A 87 -4.79 2.61 -14.81
N TYR A 88 -3.87 1.66 -14.81
CA TYR A 88 -3.71 0.72 -15.94
C TYR A 88 -4.94 -0.18 -16.15
N ARG A 89 -5.64 -0.57 -15.09
CA ARG A 89 -6.87 -1.36 -15.17
C ARG A 89 -7.99 -0.61 -15.89
N ILE A 90 -8.19 0.66 -15.54
CA ILE A 90 -9.20 1.52 -16.17
C ILE A 90 -8.89 1.67 -17.67
N LEU A 91 -7.62 1.93 -17.99
CA LEU A 91 -7.16 2.07 -19.38
C LEU A 91 -7.36 0.78 -20.19
N ALA A 92 -7.08 -0.38 -19.59
CA ALA A 92 -7.17 -1.67 -20.27
C ALA A 92 -8.62 -2.12 -20.49
N GLU A 93 -9.50 -1.93 -19.51
CA GLU A 93 -10.81 -2.59 -19.51
C GLU A 93 -12.00 -1.68 -19.81
N ARG A 94 -11.82 -0.35 -19.90
CA ARG A 94 -12.89 0.63 -20.17
C ARG A 94 -14.15 0.45 -19.29
N HIS A 95 -14.01 -0.18 -18.13
CA HIS A 95 -15.10 -0.33 -17.19
C HIS A 95 -15.23 0.96 -16.36
N PRO A 96 -16.46 1.46 -16.13
CA PRO A 96 -16.67 2.58 -15.22
C PRO A 96 -16.19 2.18 -13.83
N PHE A 97 -15.52 3.12 -13.16
CA PHE A 97 -14.98 2.95 -11.82
C PHE A 97 -16.11 2.69 -10.82
N GLU A 98 -16.39 1.43 -10.53
CA GLU A 98 -17.03 1.08 -9.26
C GLU A 98 -15.93 1.02 -8.20
N PRO A 99 -16.11 1.63 -7.01
CA PRO A 99 -15.13 1.62 -5.94
C PRO A 99 -15.04 0.21 -5.33
N LEU A 100 -14.38 -0.67 -6.06
CA LEU A 100 -14.29 -2.09 -5.77
C LEU A 100 -12.99 -2.34 -5.03
N ALA A 101 -13.00 -1.91 -3.80
CA ALA A 101 -12.31 -2.58 -2.74
C ALA A 101 -10.96 -3.28 -3.05
N PHE A 102 -9.91 -2.51 -3.31
CA PHE A 102 -8.62 -3.04 -3.76
C PHE A 102 -7.58 -3.14 -2.64
N GLY A 103 -7.34 -4.37 -2.26
CA GLY A 103 -6.08 -4.78 -1.72
C GLY A 103 -5.45 -5.53 -2.86
N THR A 104 -4.32 -6.15 -2.60
CA THR A 104 -4.06 -7.41 -3.30
C THR A 104 -5.31 -8.32 -3.23
N THR A 105 -6.13 -8.20 -2.15
CA THR A 105 -7.60 -8.44 -2.08
C THR A 105 -8.28 -7.67 -0.90
N GLY A 106 -9.01 -6.53 -1.05
CA GLY A 106 -9.68 -5.86 0.10
C GLY A 106 -9.92 -4.34 0.06
N VAL A 107 -10.88 -3.75 0.79
CA VAL A 107 -11.45 -2.42 0.46
C VAL A 107 -10.51 -1.20 0.56
N PHE A 108 -10.49 -0.31 -0.45
CA PHE A 108 -9.80 1.00 -0.36
C PHE A 108 -10.45 1.91 0.68
N GLY A 109 -9.64 2.58 1.50
CA GLY A 109 -10.10 3.61 2.41
C GLY A 109 -10.43 4.93 1.68
N PRO A 110 -11.18 5.84 2.31
CA PRO A 110 -11.55 7.14 1.74
C PRO A 110 -10.33 8.03 1.39
N SER A 111 -9.23 7.87 2.12
CA SER A 111 -7.96 8.58 1.90
C SER A 111 -7.28 8.16 0.59
N THR A 112 -7.34 6.87 0.23
CA THR A 112 -6.80 6.34 -1.02
C THR A 112 -7.57 6.82 -2.25
N LEU A 113 -8.90 6.98 -2.13
CA LEU A 113 -9.74 7.47 -3.22
C LEU A 113 -9.43 8.92 -3.60
N LYS A 114 -9.23 9.80 -2.61
CA LYS A 114 -8.87 11.21 -2.87
C LYS A 114 -7.54 11.36 -3.60
N ILE A 115 -6.53 10.56 -3.25
CA ILE A 115 -5.21 10.61 -3.88
C ILE A 115 -5.28 10.07 -5.32
N ILE A 116 -6.09 9.04 -5.57
CA ILE A 116 -6.30 8.52 -6.93
C ILE A 116 -7.05 9.55 -7.81
N GLU A 117 -8.02 10.28 -7.26
CA GLU A 117 -8.70 11.39 -7.95
C GLU A 117 -7.72 12.52 -8.29
N GLU A 118 -6.87 12.93 -7.33
CA GLU A 118 -5.86 13.97 -7.54
C GLU A 118 -4.78 13.56 -8.58
N MET A 119 -4.37 12.29 -8.60
CA MET A 119 -3.42 11.75 -9.59
C MET A 119 -4.04 11.46 -10.97
N ALA A 120 -5.36 11.53 -11.12
CA ALA A 120 -6.06 11.36 -12.40
C ALA A 120 -6.30 12.69 -13.13
N GLU A 121 -6.07 13.82 -12.46
CA GLU A 121 -6.23 15.17 -13.02
C GLU A 121 -4.94 15.73 -13.65
N ASP A 122 -3.80 15.03 -13.53
CA ASP A 122 -2.50 15.31 -14.19
C ASP A 122 -2.17 14.31 -15.33
#